data_AF-A0A847T0Y8-F1
#
_entry.id   AF-A0A847T0Y8-F1
#
_cell.length_a   1.000
_cell.length_b   1.000
_cell.length_c   1.000
_cell.angle_alpha   90.00
_cell.angle_beta   90.00
_cell.angle_gamma   90.00
#
_symmetry.space_group_name_H-M   'P 1'
#
loop_
_entity.id
_entity.type
_entity.pdbx_description
1 polymer ?
#
loop_
_entity_poly.entity_id
_entity_poly.type
_entity_poly.pdbx_seq_one_letter_code
_entity_poly.pdbx_strand_id
1 'polypeptide(L)'
;MWFPGHLAFSLLLCLPFIVYMKRERALALSFLGVFALLPDYIHLGDLRGFSHSFLGLGAMLLMFLLPLIIAFRPRLALILLAITAAASHLLADTYIGTVTPFYPWDDTWLQVHAFNSAFDIRTEVVLFGVAAIAVTALRPLEALRNIDDYDVRERGALIVTSALVIAMAGLQAVYFLIVSQGPGLDLFRSLLLAAFAVSVLFSSVFFIKTLVKKQHSKSISIVVK
;
A
#
# COMPACT_ATOMS: atom_id res chain seq x y z
N MET A 1 -13.49 -1.72 -2.39
CA MET A 1 -12.63 -2.57 -1.51
C MET A 1 -12.08 -1.70 -0.39
N TRP A 2 -11.77 -2.26 0.77
CA TRP A 2 -10.93 -1.61 1.76
C TRP A 2 -9.44 -1.82 1.43
N PHE A 3 -8.60 -1.06 2.13
CA PHE A 3 -7.14 -1.17 2.14
C PHE A 3 -6.59 -2.59 1.99
N PRO A 4 -7.03 -3.62 2.76
CA PRO A 4 -6.38 -4.92 2.73
C PRO A 4 -6.57 -5.61 1.38
N GLY A 5 -7.74 -5.45 0.76
CA GLY A 5 -8.03 -6.01 -0.55
C GLY A 5 -7.26 -5.28 -1.66
N HIS A 6 -7.25 -3.94 -1.67
CA HIS A 6 -6.48 -3.18 -2.67
C HIS A 6 -5.00 -3.51 -2.61
N LEU A 7 -4.44 -3.57 -1.41
CA LEU A 7 -3.04 -3.93 -1.20
C LEU A 7 -2.76 -5.37 -1.63
N ALA A 8 -3.64 -6.31 -1.31
CA ALA A 8 -3.51 -7.72 -1.69
C ALA A 8 -3.54 -7.91 -3.21
N PHE A 9 -4.52 -7.32 -3.89
CA PHE A 9 -4.65 -7.40 -5.34
C PHE A 9 -3.42 -6.79 -6.04
N SER A 10 -2.99 -5.61 -5.57
CA SER A 10 -1.81 -4.94 -6.09
C SER A 10 -0.54 -5.76 -5.84
N LEU A 11 -0.38 -6.39 -4.68
CA LEU A 11 0.74 -7.26 -4.38
C LEU A 11 0.84 -8.41 -5.39
N LEU A 12 -0.28 -9.08 -5.68
CA LEU A 12 -0.30 -10.22 -6.59
C LEU A 12 0.10 -9.81 -8.01
N LEU A 13 -0.38 -8.66 -8.50
CA LEU A 13 0.03 -8.13 -9.81
C LEU A 13 1.48 -7.66 -9.83
N CYS A 14 1.97 -7.08 -8.73
CA CYS A 14 3.34 -6.60 -8.62
C CYS A 14 4.36 -7.69 -8.23
N LEU A 15 3.91 -8.93 -7.96
CA LEU A 15 4.77 -10.01 -7.49
C LEU A 15 5.99 -10.27 -8.39
N PRO A 16 5.89 -10.28 -9.73
CA PRO A 16 7.05 -10.47 -10.61
C PRO A 16 8.14 -9.42 -10.40
N PHE A 17 7.76 -8.15 -10.24
CA PHE A 17 8.69 -7.05 -9.98
C PHE A 17 9.37 -7.21 -8.62
N ILE A 18 8.63 -7.60 -7.58
CA ILE A 18 9.17 -7.78 -6.22
C ILE A 18 10.12 -8.98 -6.16
N VAL A 19 9.80 -10.06 -6.86
CA VAL A 19 10.68 -11.25 -6.97
C VAL A 19 11.97 -10.90 -7.71
N TYR A 20 11.88 -10.09 -8.77
CA TYR A 20 13.03 -9.59 -9.52
C TYR A 20 13.94 -8.70 -8.65
N MET A 21 13.37 -7.80 -7.86
CA MET A 21 14.09 -6.83 -7.03
C MET A 21 14.58 -7.41 -5.69
N LYS A 22 15.33 -8.53 -5.72
CA LYS A 22 15.73 -9.27 -4.50
C LYS A 22 16.34 -8.41 -3.40
N ARG A 23 17.29 -7.53 -3.75
CA ARG A 23 17.94 -6.61 -2.80
C ARG A 23 16.95 -5.56 -2.30
N GLU A 24 16.22 -4.92 -3.21
CA GLU A 24 15.34 -3.78 -2.90
C GLU A 24 13.93 -4.20 -2.47
N ARG A 25 13.70 -5.47 -2.09
CA ARG A 25 12.36 -5.99 -1.74
C ARG A 25 11.63 -5.15 -0.70
N ALA A 26 12.33 -4.70 0.35
CA ALA A 26 11.69 -3.85 1.37
C ALA A 26 11.25 -2.50 0.79
N LEU A 27 12.03 -1.95 -0.15
CA LEU A 27 11.69 -0.70 -0.84
C LEU A 27 10.54 -0.92 -1.82
N ALA A 28 10.55 -2.04 -2.56
CA ALA A 28 9.47 -2.44 -3.45
C ALA A 28 8.14 -2.63 -2.72
N LEU A 29 8.14 -3.28 -1.55
CA LEU A 29 6.94 -3.45 -0.71
C LEU A 29 6.45 -2.11 -0.15
N SER A 30 7.36 -1.21 0.22
CA SER A 30 7.02 0.14 0.69
C SER A 30 6.44 1.00 -0.44
N PHE A 31 7.00 0.94 -1.64
CA PHE A 31 6.46 1.59 -2.85
C PHE A 31 5.08 1.03 -3.19
N LEU A 32 4.93 -0.29 -3.21
CA LEU A 32 3.65 -0.96 -3.42
C LEU A 32 2.60 -0.40 -2.45
N GLY A 33 2.91 -0.33 -1.17
CA GLY A 33 1.98 0.19 -0.15
C GLY A 33 1.53 1.62 -0.43
N VAL A 34 2.44 2.53 -0.78
CA VAL A 34 2.07 3.92 -1.09
C VAL A 34 1.17 3.99 -2.32
N PHE A 35 1.57 3.33 -3.41
CA PHE A 35 0.92 3.52 -4.71
C PHE A 35 -0.35 2.68 -4.88
N ALA A 36 -0.45 1.52 -4.23
CA ALA A 36 -1.66 0.71 -4.18
C ALA A 36 -2.82 1.41 -3.45
N LEU A 37 -2.53 2.48 -2.71
CA LEU A 37 -3.48 3.24 -1.91
C LEU A 37 -3.55 4.69 -2.36
N LEU A 38 -2.97 5.01 -3.51
CA LEU A 38 -2.84 6.38 -3.94
C LEU A 38 -4.21 7.06 -4.08
N PRO A 39 -5.23 6.46 -4.75
CA PRO A 39 -6.57 7.06 -4.81
C PRO A 39 -7.19 7.27 -3.44
N ASP A 40 -6.94 6.32 -2.54
CA ASP A 40 -7.45 6.34 -1.18
C ASP A 40 -6.91 7.51 -0.32
N TYR A 41 -5.89 8.26 -0.73
CA TYR A 41 -5.51 9.48 0.02
C TYR A 41 -6.59 10.57 -0.03
N ILE A 42 -7.55 10.47 -0.95
CA ILE A 42 -8.58 11.49 -1.18
C ILE A 42 -9.98 10.85 -1.08
N HIS A 43 -10.65 11.05 0.06
CA HIS A 43 -11.97 10.46 0.34
C HIS A 43 -13.13 11.49 0.43
N LEU A 44 -12.92 12.72 -0.04
CA LEU A 44 -13.85 13.83 0.17
C LEU A 44 -14.64 14.18 -1.10
N GLY A 45 -15.97 13.97 -1.08
CA GLY A 45 -16.90 14.45 -2.10
C GLY A 45 -16.46 14.15 -3.54
N ASP A 46 -16.59 15.13 -4.43
CA ASP A 46 -16.22 15.00 -5.85
C ASP A 46 -14.75 14.66 -6.08
N LEU A 47 -13.87 15.03 -5.15
CA LEU A 47 -12.44 14.69 -5.23
C LEU A 47 -12.21 13.18 -5.10
N ARG A 48 -13.09 12.46 -4.39
CA ARG A 48 -13.06 11.00 -4.35
C ARG A 48 -13.32 10.43 -5.75
N GLY A 49 -14.41 10.84 -6.40
CA GLY A 49 -14.73 10.41 -7.77
C GLY A 49 -13.59 10.71 -8.75
N PHE A 50 -12.99 11.89 -8.64
CA PHE A 50 -11.82 12.26 -9.41
C PHE A 50 -10.62 11.33 -9.16
N SER A 51 -10.26 11.06 -7.90
CA SER A 51 -9.11 10.21 -7.53
C SER A 51 -9.22 8.77 -8.02
N HIS A 52 -10.44 8.25 -8.17
CA HIS A 52 -10.73 6.92 -8.73
C HIS A 52 -10.99 6.94 -10.25
N SER A 53 -10.52 7.98 -10.96
CA SER A 53 -10.54 8.05 -12.43
C SER A 53 -9.14 7.94 -13.03
N PHE A 54 -9.02 7.58 -14.31
CA PHE A 54 -7.72 7.55 -14.99
C PHE A 54 -6.99 8.90 -14.96
N LEU A 55 -7.72 10.00 -15.13
CA LEU A 55 -7.16 11.34 -15.15
C LEU A 55 -6.69 11.77 -13.75
N GLY A 56 -7.49 11.48 -12.72
CA GLY A 56 -7.09 11.74 -11.34
C GLY A 56 -5.91 10.87 -10.90
N LEU A 57 -5.93 9.57 -11.20
CA LEU A 57 -4.79 8.67 -10.95
C LEU A 57 -3.52 9.19 -11.63
N GLY A 58 -3.62 9.63 -12.89
CA GLY A 58 -2.49 10.21 -13.62
C GLY A 58 -1.93 11.46 -12.94
N ALA A 59 -2.81 12.38 -12.51
CA ALA A 59 -2.40 13.58 -11.78
C ALA A 59 -1.75 13.24 -10.43
N MET A 60 -2.31 12.30 -9.68
CA MET A 60 -1.75 11.87 -8.39
C MET A 60 -0.41 11.14 -8.57
N LEU A 61 -0.28 10.29 -9.59
CA LEU A 61 0.99 9.66 -9.93
C LEU A 61 2.05 10.72 -10.21
N LEU A 62 1.74 11.76 -10.98
CA LEU A 62 2.67 12.86 -11.20
C LEU A 62 3.04 13.56 -9.88
N MET A 63 2.05 13.89 -9.04
CA MET A 63 2.30 14.61 -7.78
C MET A 63 3.10 13.79 -6.76
N PHE A 64 2.95 12.47 -6.71
CA PHE A 64 3.62 11.62 -5.72
C PHE A 64 4.90 10.96 -6.26
N LEU A 65 4.87 10.46 -7.50
CA LEU A 65 6.00 9.75 -8.09
C LEU A 65 7.09 10.71 -8.58
N LEU A 66 6.74 11.87 -9.13
CA LEU A 66 7.74 12.82 -9.65
C LEU A 66 8.68 13.34 -8.55
N PRO A 67 8.21 13.78 -7.36
CA PRO A 67 9.11 14.17 -6.28
C PRO A 67 10.00 13.01 -5.81
N LEU A 68 9.48 11.79 -5.74
CA LEU A 68 10.27 10.60 -5.39
C LEU A 68 11.37 10.34 -6.44
N ILE A 69 11.05 10.49 -7.73
CA ILE A 69 12.02 10.36 -8.82
C ILE A 69 13.12 11.40 -8.70
N ILE A 70 12.76 12.67 -8.50
CA ILE A 70 13.71 13.78 -8.38
C ILE A 70 14.61 13.61 -7.14
N ALA A 71 14.01 13.28 -5.99
CA ALA A 71 14.72 13.22 -4.72
C ALA A 71 15.60 11.97 -4.57
N PHE A 72 15.10 10.80 -5.01
CA PHE A 72 15.72 9.52 -4.69
C PHE A 72 16.24 8.74 -5.90
N ARG A 73 15.82 9.11 -7.13
CA ARG A 73 16.20 8.45 -8.38
C ARG A 73 16.04 6.92 -8.31
N PRO A 74 14.83 6.42 -7.98
CA PRO A 74 14.58 4.99 -7.88
C PRO A 74 14.81 4.32 -9.23
N ARG A 75 15.18 3.03 -9.20
CA ARG A 75 15.35 2.25 -10.42
C ARG A 75 14.05 2.15 -11.20
N LEU A 76 14.16 1.98 -12.52
CA LEU A 76 13.01 1.84 -13.42
C LEU A 76 12.01 0.76 -12.95
N ALA A 77 12.50 -0.36 -12.41
CA ALA A 77 11.64 -1.43 -11.89
C ALA A 77 10.74 -0.97 -10.73
N LEU A 78 11.21 -0.07 -9.86
CA LEU A 78 10.40 0.51 -8.77
C LEU A 78 9.36 1.50 -9.31
N ILE A 79 9.71 2.25 -10.36
CA ILE A 79 8.79 3.18 -11.04
C ILE A 79 7.66 2.40 -11.72
N LEU A 80 8.01 1.34 -12.45
CA LEU A 80 7.03 0.46 -13.10
C LEU A 80 6.14 -0.26 -12.07
N LEU A 81 6.72 -0.70 -10.95
CA LEU A 81 5.96 -1.26 -9.84
C LEU A 81 4.97 -0.25 -9.27
N ALA A 82 5.39 1.00 -9.03
CA ALA A 82 4.51 2.06 -8.52
C ALA A 82 3.33 2.33 -9.46
N ILE A 83 3.59 2.46 -10.77
CA ILE A 83 2.54 2.67 -11.77
C ILE A 83 1.59 1.46 -11.81
N THR A 84 2.13 0.25 -11.78
CA THR A 84 1.33 -0.99 -11.79
C THR A 84 0.46 -1.08 -10.55
N ALA A 85 1.01 -0.76 -9.37
CA ALA A 85 0.29 -0.75 -8.09
C ALA A 85 -0.85 0.29 -8.07
N ALA A 86 -0.61 1.47 -8.61
CA ALA A 86 -1.61 2.52 -8.71
C ALA A 86 -2.73 2.15 -9.69
N ALA A 87 -2.37 1.58 -10.85
CA ALA A 87 -3.34 1.10 -11.83
C ALA A 87 -4.14 -0.10 -11.31
N SER A 88 -3.52 -1.00 -10.53
CA SER A 88 -4.22 -2.14 -9.94
C SER A 88 -5.26 -1.74 -8.92
N HIS A 89 -5.13 -0.57 -8.29
CA HIS A 89 -6.18 -0.02 -7.44
C HIS A 89 -7.48 0.19 -8.25
N LEU A 90 -7.41 0.89 -9.39
CA LEU A 90 -8.57 1.09 -10.27
C LEU A 90 -9.12 -0.23 -10.82
N LEU A 91 -8.24 -1.20 -11.12
CA LEU A 91 -8.68 -2.53 -11.54
C LEU A 91 -9.41 -3.27 -10.42
N ALA A 92 -8.97 -3.13 -9.17
CA ALA A 92 -9.66 -3.72 -8.02
C ALA A 92 -11.01 -3.02 -7.73
N ASP A 93 -11.10 -1.70 -7.94
CA ASP A 93 -12.38 -0.98 -7.88
C ASP A 93 -13.38 -1.52 -8.90
N THR A 94 -12.94 -1.81 -10.13
CA THR A 94 -13.82 -2.43 -11.14
C THR A 94 -14.21 -3.86 -10.79
N TYR A 95 -13.35 -4.64 -10.13
CA TYR A 95 -13.67 -6.01 -9.72
C TYR A 95 -14.80 -6.09 -8.67
N ILE A 96 -14.87 -5.16 -7.71
CA ILE A 96 -16.01 -5.10 -6.77
C ILE A 96 -17.25 -4.50 -7.45
N GLY A 97 -17.06 -3.54 -8.35
CA GLY A 97 -18.16 -2.95 -9.11
C GLY A 97 -18.84 -3.91 -10.09
N THR A 98 -18.17 -4.96 -10.56
CA THR A 98 -18.63 -5.84 -11.65
C THR A 98 -19.46 -7.04 -11.22
N VAL A 99 -19.71 -7.25 -9.92
CA VAL A 99 -20.70 -8.24 -9.45
C VAL A 99 -22.15 -7.77 -9.71
N THR A 100 -22.33 -6.51 -10.13
CA THR A 100 -23.57 -5.92 -10.68
C THR A 100 -23.25 -5.10 -11.94
N PRO A 101 -24.18 -4.94 -12.90
CA PRO A 101 -23.87 -4.35 -14.22
C PRO A 101 -23.39 -2.90 -14.12
N PHE A 102 -22.25 -2.64 -14.75
CA PHE A 102 -21.39 -1.47 -14.65
C PHE A 102 -21.77 -0.36 -15.65
N TYR A 103 -21.96 0.87 -15.18
CA TYR A 103 -21.89 2.09 -16.00
C TYR A 103 -21.10 3.16 -15.23
N PRO A 104 -19.85 3.49 -15.63
CA PRO A 104 -18.98 4.45 -14.94
C PRO A 104 -19.41 5.91 -15.14
N TRP A 105 -20.63 6.14 -15.62
CA TRP A 105 -21.19 7.43 -16.00
C TRP A 105 -22.48 7.77 -15.25
N ASP A 106 -22.89 6.95 -14.28
CA ASP A 106 -24.16 7.11 -13.57
C ASP A 106 -23.90 7.56 -12.12
N ASP A 107 -24.42 8.74 -11.75
CA ASP A 107 -24.31 9.35 -10.42
C ASP A 107 -25.04 8.53 -9.32
N THR A 108 -25.91 7.59 -9.70
CA THR A 108 -26.54 6.64 -8.76
C THR A 108 -25.55 5.59 -8.23
N TRP A 109 -24.35 5.47 -8.82
CA TRP A 109 -23.27 4.57 -8.37
C TRP A 109 -22.85 4.79 -6.91
N LEU A 110 -22.79 6.04 -6.45
CA LEU A 110 -22.47 6.38 -5.07
C LEU A 110 -23.49 5.83 -4.07
N GLN A 111 -24.72 5.52 -4.51
CA GLN A 111 -25.82 5.09 -3.66
C GLN A 111 -25.95 3.56 -3.56
N VAL A 112 -25.34 2.79 -4.47
CA VAL A 112 -25.52 1.31 -4.53
C VAL A 112 -24.41 0.54 -3.77
N HIS A 113 -23.27 1.18 -3.47
CA HIS A 113 -22.28 0.55 -2.60
C HIS A 113 -22.68 0.65 -1.13
N ALA A 114 -23.39 -0.35 -0.65
CA ALA A 114 -23.24 -0.78 0.74
C ALA A 114 -21.81 -1.34 0.94
N PHE A 115 -20.81 -0.45 0.98
CA PHE A 115 -19.50 -0.77 1.54
C PHE A 115 -19.77 -1.49 2.87
N ASN A 116 -19.27 -2.72 3.03
CA ASN A 116 -19.57 -3.68 4.12
C ASN A 116 -20.67 -4.74 3.85
N SER A 117 -20.98 -5.06 2.60
CA SER A 117 -21.73 -6.30 2.34
C SER A 117 -20.96 -7.51 2.87
N ALA A 118 -21.68 -8.58 3.23
CA ALA A 118 -21.04 -9.80 3.73
C ALA A 118 -20.12 -10.45 2.67
N PHE A 119 -20.43 -10.24 1.39
CA PHE A 119 -19.62 -10.72 0.28
C PHE A 119 -18.29 -9.96 0.21
N ASP A 120 -18.31 -8.63 0.25
CA ASP A 120 -17.10 -7.81 0.14
C ASP A 120 -16.10 -8.11 1.26
N ILE A 121 -16.59 -8.16 2.51
CA ILE A 121 -15.77 -8.46 3.68
C ILE A 121 -15.10 -9.83 3.56
N ARG A 122 -15.82 -10.85 3.07
CA ARG A 122 -15.27 -12.20 2.88
C ARG A 122 -14.24 -12.22 1.76
N THR A 123 -14.54 -11.58 0.64
CA THR A 123 -13.63 -11.50 -0.52
C THR A 123 -12.32 -10.84 -0.13
N GLU A 124 -12.36 -9.76 0.65
CA GLU A 124 -11.15 -9.09 1.13
C GLU A 124 -10.32 -9.97 2.06
N VAL A 125 -10.96 -10.71 2.98
CA VAL A 125 -10.25 -11.65 3.85
C VAL A 125 -9.59 -12.76 3.04
N VAL A 126 -10.25 -13.29 2.02
CA VAL A 126 -9.68 -14.32 1.13
C VAL A 126 -8.50 -13.76 0.35
N LEU A 127 -8.65 -12.60 -0.30
CA LEU A 127 -7.58 -11.96 -1.05
C LEU A 127 -6.38 -11.64 -0.16
N PHE A 128 -6.62 -11.11 1.03
CA PHE A 128 -5.56 -10.85 2.01
C PHE A 128 -4.88 -12.14 2.46
N GLY A 129 -5.63 -13.23 2.68
CA GLY A 129 -5.06 -14.54 3.02
C GLY A 129 -4.11 -15.06 1.94
N VAL A 130 -4.51 -14.97 0.67
CA VAL A 130 -3.66 -15.35 -0.48
C VAL A 130 -2.42 -14.46 -0.55
N ALA A 131 -2.59 -13.14 -0.40
CA ALA A 131 -1.48 -12.20 -0.39
C ALA A 131 -0.51 -12.47 0.76
N ALA A 132 -1.00 -12.78 1.97
CA ALA A 132 -0.17 -13.12 3.12
C ALA A 132 0.70 -14.35 2.83
N ILE A 133 0.15 -15.40 2.23
CA ILE A 133 0.92 -16.57 1.78
C ILE A 133 2.01 -16.14 0.80
N ALA A 134 1.67 -15.32 -0.20
CA ALA A 134 2.66 -14.81 -1.16
C ALA A 134 3.79 -14.01 -0.48
N VAL A 135 3.48 -13.15 0.51
CA VAL A 135 4.48 -12.40 1.28
C VAL A 135 5.43 -13.34 2.02
N THR A 136 4.93 -14.43 2.61
CA THR A 136 5.82 -15.40 3.29
C THR A 136 6.85 -16.01 2.34
N ALA A 137 6.45 -16.29 1.10
CA ALA A 137 7.33 -16.81 0.05
C ALA A 137 8.41 -15.80 -0.40
N LEU A 138 8.19 -14.49 -0.18
CA LEU A 138 9.18 -13.43 -0.48
C LEU A 138 10.34 -13.35 0.52
N ARG A 139 10.36 -14.22 1.54
CA ARG A 139 11.41 -14.31 2.56
C ARG A 139 11.61 -12.96 3.26
N PRO A 140 10.62 -12.49 4.05
CA PRO A 140 10.62 -11.14 4.63
C PRO A 140 11.83 -10.83 5.51
N LEU A 141 12.41 -11.85 6.16
CA LEU A 141 13.65 -11.70 6.93
C LEU A 141 14.86 -11.32 6.05
N GLU A 142 14.94 -11.84 4.82
CA GLU A 142 15.98 -11.43 3.88
C GLU A 142 15.76 -10.00 3.40
N ALA A 143 14.51 -9.63 3.12
CA ALA A 143 14.17 -8.24 2.76
C ALA A 143 14.60 -7.27 3.87
N LEU A 144 14.40 -7.65 5.14
CA LEU A 144 14.89 -6.87 6.28
C LEU A 144 16.41 -6.80 6.32
N ARG A 145 17.12 -7.91 6.14
CA ARG A 145 18.60 -7.93 6.12
C ARG A 145 19.16 -7.04 5.02
N ASN A 146 18.55 -7.05 3.84
CA ASN A 146 19.03 -6.25 2.70
C ASN A 146 18.97 -4.73 2.93
N ILE A 147 18.13 -4.23 3.84
CA ILE A 147 18.08 -2.82 4.23
C ILE A 147 19.44 -2.32 4.73
N ASP A 148 20.23 -3.22 5.32
CA ASP A 148 21.57 -2.90 5.78
C ASP A 148 22.46 -2.44 4.61
N ASP A 149 22.29 -3.00 3.43
CA ASP A 149 23.11 -2.69 2.25
C ASP A 149 22.55 -1.53 1.44
N TYR A 150 21.49 -0.85 1.91
CA TYR A 150 20.91 0.29 1.19
C TYR A 150 21.80 1.52 1.24
N ASP A 151 21.88 2.23 0.13
CA ASP A 151 22.52 3.53 0.02
C ASP A 151 21.68 4.64 0.68
N VAL A 152 22.22 5.87 0.71
CA VAL A 152 21.56 7.00 1.37
C VAL A 152 20.22 7.35 0.72
N ARG A 153 20.11 7.21 -0.61
CA ARG A 153 18.89 7.55 -1.36
C ARG A 153 17.82 6.49 -1.15
N GLU A 154 18.17 5.22 -1.21
CA GLU A 154 17.29 4.08 -0.96
C GLU A 154 16.75 4.10 0.47
N ARG A 155 17.59 4.42 1.45
CA ARG A 155 17.16 4.62 2.84
C ARG A 155 16.23 5.82 2.99
N GLY A 156 16.54 6.93 2.33
CA GLY A 156 15.67 8.11 2.31
C GLY A 156 14.29 7.78 1.74
N ALA A 157 14.26 7.09 0.59
CA ALA A 157 13.03 6.64 -0.05
C ALA A 157 12.25 5.66 0.83
N LEU A 158 12.93 4.70 1.47
CA LEU A 158 12.29 3.73 2.36
C LEU A 158 11.66 4.42 3.57
N ILE A 159 12.36 5.37 4.20
CA ILE A 159 11.83 6.17 5.33
C ILE A 159 10.56 6.92 4.90
N VAL A 160 10.62 7.67 3.80
CA VAL A 160 9.49 8.48 3.33
C VAL A 160 8.29 7.60 2.99
N THR A 161 8.51 6.55 2.20
CA THR A 161 7.42 5.67 1.76
C THR A 161 6.84 4.87 2.93
N SER A 162 7.67 4.36 3.84
CA SER A 162 7.16 3.62 5.02
C SER A 162 6.36 4.53 5.95
N ALA A 163 6.78 5.78 6.15
CA ALA A 163 6.02 6.76 6.94
C ALA A 163 4.63 7.03 6.34
N LEU A 164 4.55 7.18 5.01
CA LEU A 164 3.29 7.36 4.30
C LEU A 164 2.37 6.13 4.46
N VAL A 165 2.91 4.91 4.32
CA VAL A 165 2.11 3.69 4.53
C VAL A 165 1.62 3.57 5.97
N ILE A 166 2.44 3.88 6.97
CA ILE A 166 2.02 3.85 8.39
C ILE A 166 0.85 4.82 8.62
N ALA A 167 0.99 6.06 8.14
CA ALA A 167 -0.05 7.07 8.28
C ALA A 167 -1.34 6.62 7.61
N MET A 168 -1.25 6.12 6.37
CA MET A 168 -2.41 5.75 5.58
C MET A 168 -3.12 4.50 6.11
N ALA A 169 -2.36 3.45 6.40
CA ALA A 169 -2.88 2.22 6.99
C ALA A 169 -3.53 2.49 8.35
N GLY A 170 -2.92 3.34 9.18
CA GLY A 170 -3.48 3.76 10.47
C GLY A 170 -4.80 4.52 10.31
N LEU A 171 -4.83 5.51 9.42
CA LEU A 171 -6.02 6.34 9.21
C LEU A 171 -7.19 5.52 8.65
N GLN A 172 -6.93 4.64 7.68
CA GLN A 172 -7.95 3.74 7.16
C GLN A 172 -8.37 2.65 8.15
N ALA A 173 -7.49 2.18 9.03
CA ALA A 173 -7.87 1.28 10.11
C ALA A 173 -8.86 1.93 11.07
N VAL A 174 -8.61 3.20 11.46
CA VAL A 174 -9.52 3.97 12.31
C VAL A 174 -10.84 4.20 11.61
N TYR A 175 -10.82 4.59 10.33
CA TYR A 175 -12.04 4.75 9.56
C TYR A 175 -12.84 3.44 9.46
N PHE A 176 -12.16 2.32 9.15
CA PHE A 176 -12.76 0.99 9.13
C PHE A 176 -13.41 0.64 10.48
N LEU A 177 -12.73 0.91 11.61
CA LEU A 177 -13.31 0.69 12.94
C LEU A 177 -14.59 1.49 13.18
N ILE A 178 -14.68 2.73 12.69
CA ILE A 178 -15.87 3.58 12.88
C ILE A 178 -17.04 3.06 12.03
N VAL A 179 -16.78 2.73 10.76
CA VAL A 179 -17.83 2.43 9.78
C VAL A 179 -18.22 0.96 9.71
N SER A 180 -17.41 0.04 10.26
CA SER A 180 -17.71 -1.40 10.26
C SER A 180 -18.48 -1.88 11.49
N GLN A 181 -18.98 -0.95 12.32
CA GLN A 181 -19.81 -1.28 13.49
C GLN A 181 -21.20 -1.78 13.06
N GLY A 182 -21.56 -3.00 13.42
CA GLY A 182 -22.88 -3.59 13.15
C GLY A 182 -22.97 -5.06 13.58
N PRO A 183 -24.15 -5.67 13.66
CA PRO A 183 -24.28 -7.08 14.04
C PRO A 183 -23.72 -8.03 12.95
N GLY A 184 -23.00 -9.08 13.37
CA GLY A 184 -22.53 -10.18 12.51
C GLY A 184 -21.18 -9.93 11.81
N LEU A 185 -20.54 -11.00 11.33
CA LEU A 185 -19.21 -11.00 10.67
C LEU A 185 -18.02 -10.56 11.54
N ASP A 186 -18.16 -10.57 12.87
CA ASP A 186 -17.14 -10.09 13.81
C ASP A 186 -15.77 -10.73 13.58
N LEU A 187 -15.75 -12.03 13.29
CA LEU A 187 -14.51 -12.75 12.96
C LEU A 187 -13.83 -12.16 11.71
N PHE A 188 -14.57 -11.94 10.62
CA PHE A 188 -14.01 -11.42 9.37
C PHE A 188 -13.54 -9.97 9.52
N ARG A 189 -14.30 -9.14 10.25
CA ARG A 189 -13.89 -7.76 10.56
C ARG A 189 -12.63 -7.73 11.42
N SER A 190 -12.51 -8.62 12.39
CA SER A 190 -11.30 -8.78 13.22
C SER A 190 -10.10 -9.19 12.38
N LEU A 191 -10.29 -10.10 11.41
CA LEU A 191 -9.24 -10.49 10.47
C LEU A 191 -8.79 -9.33 9.57
N LEU A 192 -9.72 -8.52 9.07
CA LEU A 192 -9.38 -7.30 8.32
C LEU A 192 -8.63 -6.29 9.20
N LEU A 193 -9.06 -6.09 10.45
CA LEU A 193 -8.34 -5.23 11.39
C LEU A 193 -6.92 -5.73 11.65
N ALA A 194 -6.73 -7.04 11.77
CA ALA A 194 -5.41 -7.65 11.86
C ALA A 194 -4.57 -7.38 10.61
N ALA A 195 -5.17 -7.40 9.41
CA ALA A 195 -4.49 -7.06 8.17
C ALA A 195 -3.96 -5.61 8.18
N PHE A 196 -4.77 -4.65 8.61
CA PHE A 196 -4.33 -3.27 8.84
C PHE A 196 -3.15 -3.20 9.82
N ALA A 197 -3.28 -3.87 10.97
CA ALA A 197 -2.25 -3.88 12.01
C ALA A 197 -0.93 -4.48 11.48
N VAL A 198 -0.99 -5.57 10.72
CA VAL A 198 0.19 -6.20 10.10
C VAL A 198 0.87 -5.23 9.14
N SER A 199 0.14 -4.53 8.29
CA SER A 199 0.72 -3.54 7.38
C SER A 199 1.41 -2.40 8.13
N VAL A 200 0.77 -1.86 9.18
CA VAL A 200 1.37 -0.83 10.04
C VAL A 200 2.64 -1.34 10.72
N LEU A 201 2.60 -2.54 11.30
CA LEU A 201 3.75 -3.14 11.98
C LEU A 201 4.91 -3.37 11.01
N PHE A 202 4.63 -3.92 9.83
CA PHE A 202 5.65 -4.22 8.84
C PHE A 202 6.35 -2.95 8.32
N SER A 203 5.57 -1.92 7.98
CA SER A 203 6.13 -0.61 7.58
C SER A 203 6.86 0.08 8.74
N SER A 204 6.40 -0.09 9.98
CA SER A 204 7.09 0.42 11.18
C SER A 204 8.44 -0.25 11.39
N VAL A 205 8.54 -1.56 11.18
CA VAL A 205 9.82 -2.28 11.25
C VAL A 205 10.81 -1.76 10.19
N PHE A 206 10.36 -1.52 8.96
CA PHE A 206 11.20 -0.93 7.92
C PHE A 206 11.69 0.47 8.30
N PHE A 207 10.78 1.31 8.78
CA PHE A 207 11.09 2.67 9.22
C PHE A 207 12.13 2.67 10.36
N ILE A 208 11.88 1.93 11.44
CA ILE A 208 12.75 1.85 12.62
C ILE A 208 14.12 1.28 12.24
N LYS A 209 14.17 0.17 11.50
CA LYS A 209 15.45 -0.44 11.08
C LYS A 209 16.30 0.54 10.29
N THR A 210 15.68 1.33 9.42
CA THR A 210 16.38 2.32 8.61
C THR A 210 16.90 3.50 9.44
N LEU A 211 16.15 3.92 10.47
CA LEU A 211 16.57 4.97 11.40
C LEU A 211 17.77 4.57 12.27
N VAL A 212 17.73 3.37 12.88
CA VAL A 212 18.80 2.88 13.78
C VAL A 212 20.16 2.88 13.06
N LYS A 213 20.20 2.43 11.81
CA LYS A 213 21.45 2.41 11.04
C LYS A 213 21.98 3.80 10.70
N LYS A 214 21.09 4.77 10.46
CA LYS A 214 21.46 6.17 10.21
C LYS A 214 22.13 6.80 11.44
N GLN A 215 21.71 6.40 12.65
CA GLN A 215 22.32 6.87 13.90
C GLN A 215 23.72 6.26 14.12
N HIS A 216 23.91 4.94 13.89
CA HIS A 216 25.24 4.33 14.03
C HIS A 216 26.28 4.84 13.03
N SER A 217 25.88 5.12 11.78
CA SER A 217 26.81 5.69 10.80
C SER A 217 27.28 7.10 11.19
N LYS A 218 26.51 7.83 12.02
CA LYS A 218 26.88 9.16 12.52
C LYS A 218 27.61 9.11 13.86
N SER A 219 27.43 8.07 14.68
CA SER A 219 28.11 7.95 15.97
C SER A 219 29.57 7.51 15.86
N ILE A 220 30.00 6.97 14.72
CA ILE A 220 31.38 6.54 14.47
C ILE A 220 32.24 7.65 13.84
N SER A 221 31.66 8.80 13.47
CA SER A 221 32.42 9.93 12.88
C SER A 221 32.85 11.00 13.89
N ILE A 222 32.77 10.72 15.19
CA ILE A 222 33.30 11.60 16.23
C ILE A 222 34.39 10.81 16.94
N VAL A 223 35.58 11.40 17.06
CA VAL A 223 36.84 10.85 17.59
C VAL A 223 37.70 10.14 16.54
N VAL A 224 38.49 10.90 15.78
CA VAL A 224 39.96 10.99 15.95
C VAL A 224 40.42 12.34 15.37
N LYS A 225 40.78 13.27 16.25
CA LYS A 225 41.75 14.34 16.00
C LYS A 225 42.52 14.57 17.30
#